data_AF-A0A496AB56-F1
#
_entry.id   AF-A0A496AB56-F1
#
_cell.length_a   1.000
_cell.length_b   1.000
_cell.length_c   1.000
_cell.angle_alpha   90.00
_cell.angle_beta   90.00
_cell.angle_gamma   90.00
#
_symmetry.space_group_name_H-M   'P 1'
#
loop_
_entity.id
_entity.type
_entity.pdbx_description
1 polymer ?
#
loop_
_entity_poly.entity_id
_entity_poly.type
_entity_poly.pdbx_seq_one_letter_code
_entity_poly.pdbx_strand_id
1 'polypeptide(L)'
;MWVIYQLLIQKKLGLPAECLFISQICVVLLTAPYLAAYTVHTSLLSTRFNANTAPATVGLLTLSPLSSGRYLLRQLVMSQVPVFGWVLLSTAVVLFVTNVPFTKAFQMLMILGIYSISAGAVGMWGSQVFKDVLFGAELATLLWCILIGSAFLINPFKRYIDDFQPVIPLVLHLNPLIVVCCLFEGFDIFRNPALYDLTPVTSYAYMFPKPWYLVGVWQLVIGGCCFLGTWQMCRSRAYIA
;
A
#
# COMPACT_ATOMS: atom_id res chain seq x y z
N MET A 1 -1.84 -7.83 13.03
CA MET A 1 -2.83 -8.75 12.41
C MET A 1 -3.91 -9.17 13.40
N TRP A 2 -3.57 -9.88 14.49
CA TRP A 2 -4.54 -10.45 15.44
C TRP A 2 -5.52 -9.43 16.05
N VAL A 3 -5.04 -8.28 16.50
CA VAL A 3 -5.90 -7.23 17.09
C VAL A 3 -6.90 -6.70 16.08
N ILE A 4 -6.47 -6.40 14.85
CA ILE A 4 -7.35 -5.91 13.77
C ILE A 4 -8.38 -6.99 13.42
N TYR A 5 -7.96 -8.24 13.31
CA TYR A 5 -8.86 -9.37 13.05
C TYR A 5 -9.91 -9.55 14.14
N GLN A 6 -9.51 -9.50 15.41
CA GLN A 6 -10.41 -9.60 16.56
C GLN A 6 -11.45 -8.47 16.55
N LEU A 7 -11.02 -7.24 16.27
CA LEU A 7 -11.94 -6.09 16.16
C LEU A 7 -12.94 -6.26 15.01
N LEU A 8 -12.49 -6.77 13.86
CA LEU A 8 -13.36 -7.02 12.70
C LEU A 8 -14.42 -8.10 12.99
N ILE A 9 -14.00 -9.19 13.65
CA ILE A 9 -14.91 -10.27 14.04
C ILE A 9 -15.88 -9.85 15.14
N GLN A 10 -15.42 -9.11 16.15
CA GLN A 10 -16.28 -8.62 17.23
C GLN A 10 -17.41 -7.74 16.70
N LYS A 11 -17.14 -6.95 15.66
CA LYS A 11 -18.15 -6.12 14.99
C LYS A 11 -18.97 -6.89 13.94
N LYS A 12 -18.77 -8.20 13.81
CA LYS A 12 -19.43 -9.07 12.81
C LYS A 12 -19.41 -8.44 11.42
N LEU A 13 -18.25 -7.87 11.05
CA LEU A 13 -18.14 -7.11 9.82
C LEU A 13 -18.18 -8.02 8.59
N GLY A 14 -17.81 -9.31 8.71
CA GLY A 14 -17.83 -10.30 7.63
C GLY A 14 -17.50 -11.73 8.03
N LEU A 15 -17.25 -12.58 7.03
CA LEU A 15 -16.76 -13.94 7.24
C LEU A 15 -15.31 -13.89 7.77
N PRO A 16 -14.88 -14.91 8.52
CA PRO A 16 -13.54 -14.94 9.11
C PRO A 16 -12.42 -14.87 8.06
N ALA A 17 -12.61 -15.49 6.89
CA ALA A 17 -11.65 -15.41 5.78
C ALA A 17 -11.43 -13.98 5.27
N GLU A 18 -12.50 -13.23 5.08
CA GLU A 18 -12.45 -11.84 4.59
C GLU A 18 -11.82 -10.91 5.62
N CYS A 19 -12.17 -11.09 6.90
CA CYS A 19 -11.56 -10.35 8.01
C CYS A 19 -10.05 -10.57 8.08
N LEU A 20 -9.58 -11.80 7.79
CA LEU A 20 -8.14 -12.10 7.71
C LEU A 20 -7.49 -11.36 6.53
N PHE A 21 -8.09 -11.37 5.34
CA PHE A 21 -7.54 -10.67 4.17
C PHE A 21 -7.50 -9.14 4.35
N ILE A 22 -8.53 -8.54 4.95
CA ILE A 22 -8.54 -7.11 5.31
C ILE A 22 -7.40 -6.81 6.30
N SER A 23 -7.26 -7.66 7.32
CA SER A 23 -6.19 -7.48 8.30
C SER A 23 -4.79 -7.61 7.68
N GLN A 24 -4.62 -8.47 6.66
CA GLN A 24 -3.37 -8.59 5.92
C GLN A 24 -3.07 -7.31 5.13
N ILE A 25 -4.05 -6.75 4.43
CA ILE A 25 -3.88 -5.48 3.71
C ILE A 25 -3.42 -4.38 4.67
N CYS A 26 -4.10 -4.21 5.81
CA CYS A 26 -3.71 -3.19 6.80
C CYS A 26 -2.26 -3.40 7.28
N VAL A 27 -1.85 -4.64 7.55
CA VAL A 27 -0.47 -4.92 8.00
C VAL A 27 0.55 -4.63 6.90
N VAL A 28 0.28 -5.00 5.65
CA VAL A 28 1.19 -4.74 4.53
C VAL A 28 1.35 -3.24 4.31
N LEU A 29 0.25 -2.48 4.30
CA LEU A 29 0.28 -1.02 4.10
C LEU A 29 0.98 -0.27 5.24
N LEU A 30 1.05 -0.83 6.44
CA LEU A 30 1.76 -0.24 7.58
C LEU A 30 3.25 -0.62 7.63
N THR A 31 3.59 -1.87 7.31
CA THR A 31 4.95 -2.39 7.49
C THR A 31 5.86 -2.15 6.29
N ALA A 32 5.32 -2.22 5.06
CA ALA A 32 6.09 -2.05 3.83
C ALA A 32 6.74 -0.66 3.68
N PRO A 33 6.06 0.47 3.99
CA PRO A 33 6.67 1.80 3.92
C PRO A 33 7.86 1.95 4.86
N TYR A 34 7.75 1.44 6.09
CA TYR A 34 8.79 1.56 7.11
C TYR A 34 10.07 0.82 6.69
N LEU A 35 9.93 -0.43 6.21
CA LEU A 35 11.06 -1.23 5.74
C LEU A 35 11.77 -0.57 4.56
N ALA A 36 11.02 -0.01 3.61
CA ALA A 36 11.58 0.66 2.44
C ALA A 36 12.23 2.01 2.79
N ALA A 37 11.63 2.78 3.71
CA ALA A 37 12.19 4.03 4.20
C ALA A 37 13.55 3.79 4.89
N TYR A 38 13.65 2.74 5.69
CA TYR A 38 14.88 2.37 6.42
C TYR A 38 16.02 1.94 5.48
N THR A 39 15.75 1.10 4.48
CA THR A 39 16.78 0.62 3.54
C THR A 39 17.37 1.74 2.69
N VAL A 40 16.53 2.68 2.26
CA VAL A 40 16.98 3.85 1.51
C VAL A 40 17.85 4.77 2.36
N HIS A 41 17.43 5.06 3.59
CA HIS A 41 18.18 5.97 4.47
C HIS A 41 19.55 5.41 4.86
N THR A 42 19.62 4.13 5.24
CA THR A 42 20.87 3.44 5.59
C THR A 42 21.84 3.37 4.41
N SER A 43 21.35 3.17 3.19
CA SER A 43 22.21 3.14 2.00
C SER A 43 22.76 4.51 1.60
N LEU A 44 22.02 5.59 1.87
CA LEU A 44 22.47 6.95 1.61
C LEU A 44 23.52 7.39 2.63
N LEU A 45 23.36 6.94 3.88
CA LEU A 45 24.39 7.06 4.91
C LEU A 45 25.65 6.25 4.56
N SER A 46 25.49 4.99 4.14
CA SER A 46 26.65 4.14 3.81
C SER A 46 27.40 4.62 2.58
N THR A 47 26.72 5.19 1.57
CA THR A 47 27.37 5.82 0.42
C THR A 47 28.12 7.10 0.80
N ARG A 48 27.62 7.91 1.73
CA ARG A 48 28.37 9.06 2.28
C ARG A 48 29.59 8.65 3.10
N PHE A 49 29.49 7.59 3.90
CA PHE A 49 30.62 7.08 4.68
C PHE A 49 31.67 6.37 3.81
N ASN A 50 31.25 5.62 2.78
CA ASN A 50 32.17 4.96 1.85
C ASN A 50 32.77 5.89 0.80
N ALA A 51 32.17 7.05 0.49
CA ALA A 51 32.80 8.04 -0.39
C ALA A 51 34.15 8.54 0.18
N ASN A 52 34.34 8.46 1.49
CA ASN A 52 35.59 8.87 2.16
C ASN A 52 36.62 7.73 2.28
N THR A 53 36.29 6.49 1.93
CA THR A 53 37.16 5.31 2.15
C THR A 53 37.16 4.26 1.02
N ALA A 54 36.31 4.39 -0.01
CA ALA A 54 36.23 3.42 -1.10
C ALA A 54 37.14 3.79 -2.29
N PRO A 55 37.81 2.81 -2.91
CA PRO A 55 38.66 3.03 -4.08
C PRO A 55 37.82 3.53 -5.27
N ALA A 56 38.46 4.35 -6.11
CA ALA A 56 37.89 5.16 -7.20
C ALA A 56 37.03 4.42 -8.26
N THR A 57 36.91 3.09 -8.20
CA THR A 57 36.13 2.27 -9.12
C THR A 57 34.67 2.09 -8.72
N VAL A 58 34.32 2.22 -7.43
CA VAL A 58 32.91 2.10 -6.97
C VAL A 58 32.15 3.42 -7.11
N GLY A 59 32.83 4.57 -6.97
CA GLY A 59 32.27 5.90 -7.19
C GLY A 59 31.90 6.19 -8.66
N LEU A 60 32.49 5.45 -9.60
CA LEU A 60 32.24 5.59 -11.04
C LEU A 60 30.99 4.84 -11.54
N LEU A 61 30.62 3.75 -10.87
CA LEU A 61 29.38 3.01 -11.16
C LEU A 61 28.13 3.69 -10.60
N THR A 62 28.28 4.63 -9.67
CA THR A 62 27.20 5.47 -9.13
C THR A 62 26.89 6.72 -9.97
N LEU A 63 27.73 7.03 -10.97
CA LEU A 63 27.59 8.23 -11.82
C LEU A 63 26.65 8.05 -13.02
N SER A 64 26.25 6.82 -13.37
CA SER A 64 25.30 6.62 -14.47
C SER A 64 23.83 6.73 -13.96
N PRO A 65 22.98 7.57 -14.57
CA PRO A 65 21.60 7.75 -14.12
C PRO A 65 20.77 6.45 -14.19
N LEU A 66 21.16 5.54 -15.09
CA LEU A 66 20.57 4.21 -15.26
C LEU A 66 20.97 3.23 -14.15
N SER A 67 22.18 3.32 -13.58
CA SER A 67 22.60 2.45 -12.47
C SER A 67 21.95 2.86 -11.15
N SER A 68 21.73 4.17 -10.93
CA SER A 68 21.04 4.69 -9.75
C SER A 68 19.59 4.19 -9.65
N GLY A 69 18.83 4.24 -10.75
CA GLY A 69 17.45 3.73 -10.78
C GLY A 69 17.36 2.21 -10.54
N ARG A 70 18.27 1.43 -11.15
CA ARG A 70 18.35 -0.03 -10.93
C ARG A 70 18.70 -0.37 -9.49
N TYR A 71 19.60 0.39 -8.87
CA TYR A 71 19.96 0.22 -7.47
C TYR A 71 18.78 0.52 -6.54
N LEU A 72 18.06 1.62 -6.78
CA LEU A 72 16.87 2.01 -6.02
C LEU A 72 15.74 0.97 -6.13
N LEU A 73 15.52 0.44 -7.34
CA LEU A 73 14.57 -0.65 -7.57
C LEU A 73 14.98 -1.92 -6.83
N ARG A 74 16.26 -2.29 -6.89
CA ARG A 74 16.79 -3.45 -6.16
C ARG A 74 16.57 -3.30 -4.65
N GLN A 75 16.80 -2.11 -4.09
CA GLN A 75 16.55 -1.85 -2.68
C GLN A 75 15.08 -1.95 -2.31
N LEU A 76 14.20 -1.39 -3.13
CA LEU A 76 12.76 -1.51 -2.94
C LEU A 76 12.37 -2.99 -2.89
N VAL A 77 12.73 -3.77 -3.91
CA VAL A 77 12.38 -5.21 -3.97
C VAL A 77 12.98 -5.99 -2.79
N MET A 78 14.26 -5.77 -2.46
CA MET A 78 14.91 -6.48 -1.36
C MET A 78 14.31 -6.14 0.00
N SER A 79 13.90 -4.89 0.21
CA SER A 79 13.24 -4.47 1.46
C SER A 79 11.88 -5.15 1.68
N GLN A 80 11.22 -5.59 0.60
CA GLN A 80 9.91 -6.23 0.67
C GLN A 80 9.97 -7.76 0.79
N VAL A 81 11.14 -8.40 0.64
CA VAL A 81 11.31 -9.85 0.83
C VAL A 81 10.71 -10.38 2.15
N PRO A 82 10.96 -9.78 3.33
CA PRO A 82 10.35 -10.25 4.57
C PRO A 82 8.82 -10.10 4.56
N VAL A 83 8.28 -9.04 3.94
CA VAL A 83 6.85 -8.83 3.80
C VAL A 83 6.24 -9.90 2.90
N PHE A 84 6.87 -10.24 1.77
CA PHE A 84 6.41 -11.31 0.89
C PHE A 84 6.45 -12.68 1.56
N GLY A 85 7.50 -12.98 2.32
CA GLY A 85 7.57 -14.20 3.12
C GLY A 85 6.40 -14.31 4.10
N TRP A 86 6.10 -13.20 4.81
CA TRP A 86 4.96 -13.13 5.72
C TRP A 86 3.61 -13.24 5.01
N VAL A 87 3.43 -12.57 3.87
CA VAL A 87 2.21 -12.64 3.05
C VAL A 87 1.97 -14.06 2.55
N LEU A 88 3.02 -14.74 2.08
CA LEU A 88 2.93 -16.11 1.57
C LEU A 88 2.54 -17.08 2.70
N LEU A 89 3.22 -17.00 3.84
CA LEU A 89 2.91 -17.83 5.02
C LEU A 89 1.49 -17.58 5.52
N SER A 90 1.10 -16.32 5.69
CA SER A 90 -0.23 -15.98 6.22
C SER A 90 -1.35 -16.36 5.25
N THR A 91 -1.16 -16.18 3.94
CA THR A 91 -2.14 -16.59 2.91
C THR A 91 -2.25 -18.10 2.81
N ALA A 92 -1.14 -18.83 2.94
CA ALA A 92 -1.16 -20.29 3.00
C ALA A 92 -1.96 -20.80 4.20
N VAL A 93 -1.74 -20.22 5.39
CA VAL A 93 -2.54 -20.55 6.59
C VAL A 93 -4.03 -20.29 6.35
N VAL A 94 -4.40 -19.13 5.77
CA VAL A 94 -5.80 -18.82 5.45
C VAL A 94 -6.40 -19.85 4.49
N LEU A 95 -5.68 -20.23 3.44
CA LEU A 95 -6.12 -21.23 2.47
C LEU A 95 -6.48 -22.56 3.13
N PHE A 96 -5.65 -23.06 4.06
CA PHE A 96 -5.91 -24.33 4.75
C PHE A 96 -6.95 -24.22 5.86
N VAL A 97 -6.96 -23.12 6.63
CA VAL A 97 -7.85 -22.99 7.80
C VAL A 97 -9.28 -22.64 7.39
N THR A 98 -9.43 -21.80 6.36
CA THR A 98 -10.75 -21.28 5.95
C THR A 98 -11.29 -21.91 4.66
N ASN A 99 -10.55 -22.84 4.06
CA ASN A 99 -10.90 -23.53 2.80
C ASN A 99 -11.28 -22.54 1.66
N VAL A 100 -10.57 -21.42 1.59
CA VAL A 100 -10.76 -20.43 0.52
C VAL A 100 -10.29 -21.02 -0.81
N PRO A 101 -11.01 -20.81 -1.93
CA PRO A 101 -10.59 -21.31 -3.24
C PRO A 101 -9.20 -20.75 -3.61
N PHE A 102 -8.36 -21.62 -4.15
CA PHE A 102 -6.98 -21.30 -4.55
C PHE A 102 -6.90 -20.06 -5.46
N THR A 103 -7.87 -19.88 -6.36
CA THR A 103 -7.94 -18.72 -7.26
C THR A 103 -8.00 -17.39 -6.50
N LYS A 104 -8.83 -17.30 -5.45
CA LYS A 104 -8.95 -16.09 -4.62
C LYS A 104 -7.70 -15.86 -3.76
N ALA A 105 -7.14 -16.93 -3.21
CA ALA A 105 -5.89 -16.84 -2.44
C ALA A 105 -4.73 -16.34 -3.31
N PHE A 106 -4.63 -16.85 -4.55
CA PHE A 106 -3.63 -16.39 -5.51
C PHE A 106 -3.84 -14.93 -5.92
N GLN A 107 -5.09 -14.52 -6.20
CA GLN A 107 -5.43 -13.13 -6.50
C GLN A 107 -5.04 -12.21 -5.33
N MET A 108 -5.34 -12.59 -4.09
CA MET A 108 -4.93 -11.83 -2.90
C MET A 108 -3.42 -11.74 -2.76
N LEU A 109 -2.67 -12.81 -3.03
CA LEU A 109 -1.21 -12.80 -2.99
C LEU A 109 -0.62 -11.80 -4.01
N MET A 110 -1.17 -11.76 -5.22
CA MET A 110 -0.77 -10.80 -6.26
C MET A 110 -1.04 -9.35 -5.83
N ILE A 111 -2.22 -9.09 -5.26
CA ILE A 111 -2.60 -7.75 -4.78
C ILE A 111 -1.74 -7.30 -3.62
N LEU A 112 -1.56 -8.14 -2.60
CA LEU A 112 -0.69 -7.85 -1.46
C LEU A 112 0.76 -7.64 -1.93
N GLY A 113 1.16 -8.34 -2.99
CA GLY A 113 2.40 -8.12 -3.72
C GLY A 113 2.53 -6.68 -4.22
N ILE A 114 1.54 -6.22 -4.99
CA ILE A 114 1.47 -4.86 -5.52
C ILE A 114 1.43 -3.81 -4.40
N TYR A 115 0.65 -4.06 -3.34
CA TYR A 115 0.49 -3.14 -2.22
C TYR A 115 1.79 -2.98 -1.44
N SER A 116 2.53 -4.07 -1.24
CA SER A 116 3.85 -4.03 -0.60
C SER A 116 4.83 -3.15 -1.38
N ILE A 117 4.93 -3.32 -2.70
CA ILE A 117 5.85 -2.53 -3.54
C ILE A 117 5.42 -1.07 -3.59
N SER A 118 4.14 -0.79 -3.80
CA SER A 118 3.60 0.58 -3.88
C SER A 118 3.74 1.32 -2.55
N ALA A 119 3.33 0.71 -1.43
CA ALA A 119 3.50 1.28 -0.09
C ALA A 119 4.97 1.48 0.27
N GLY A 120 5.85 0.55 -0.10
CA GLY A 120 7.30 0.71 0.01
C GLY A 120 7.80 1.94 -0.76
N ALA A 121 7.38 2.14 -2.00
CA ALA A 121 7.78 3.29 -2.81
C ALA A 121 7.32 4.63 -2.20
N VAL A 122 6.12 4.68 -1.61
CA VAL A 122 5.64 5.87 -0.87
C VAL A 122 6.54 6.14 0.34
N GLY A 123 6.90 5.11 1.10
CA GLY A 123 7.81 5.25 2.25
C GLY A 123 9.21 5.75 1.87
N MET A 124 9.78 5.24 0.77
CA MET A 124 11.06 5.73 0.23
C MET A 124 10.98 7.19 -0.19
N TRP A 125 9.88 7.59 -0.83
CA TRP A 125 9.68 8.97 -1.23
C TRP A 125 9.55 9.90 -0.02
N GLY A 126 8.73 9.51 0.96
CA GLY A 126 8.56 10.26 2.21
C GLY A 126 9.88 10.46 2.94
N SER A 127 10.70 9.41 3.06
CA SER A 127 12.00 9.52 3.73
C SER A 127 12.98 10.44 2.99
N GLN A 128 12.88 10.56 1.66
CA GLN A 128 13.67 11.51 0.88
C GLN A 128 13.21 12.96 1.03
N VAL A 129 11.90 13.19 1.12
CA VAL A 129 11.28 14.50 1.31
C VAL A 129 11.61 15.06 2.70
N PHE A 130 11.33 14.29 3.76
CA PHE A 130 11.53 14.75 5.14
C PHE A 130 12.95 14.55 5.66
N LYS A 131 13.78 13.79 4.93
CA LYS A 131 15.13 13.38 5.37
C LYS A 131 15.14 12.57 6.67
N ASP A 132 14.00 11.98 7.02
CA ASP A 132 13.78 11.22 8.24
C ASP A 132 12.93 9.99 7.93
N VAL A 133 13.35 8.83 8.48
CA VAL A 133 12.70 7.54 8.24
C VAL A 133 11.34 7.47 8.91
N LEU A 134 11.22 7.99 10.13
CA LEU A 134 10.01 7.92 10.94
C LEU A 134 8.93 8.81 10.32
N PHE A 135 9.26 10.07 10.05
CA PHE A 135 8.31 11.00 9.41
C PHE A 135 7.89 10.54 8.01
N GLY A 136 8.83 9.96 7.24
CA GLY A 136 8.52 9.40 5.92
C GLY A 136 7.54 8.21 5.98
N ALA A 137 7.75 7.32 6.95
CA ALA A 137 6.87 6.19 7.18
C ALA A 137 5.50 6.63 7.72
N GLU A 138 5.46 7.58 8.65
CA GLU A 138 4.21 8.13 9.20
C GLU A 138 3.36 8.87 8.16
N LEU A 139 3.99 9.60 7.22
CA LEU A 139 3.25 10.20 6.10
C LEU A 139 2.60 9.09 5.26
N ALA A 140 3.35 8.03 4.96
CA ALA A 140 2.82 6.92 4.18
C ALA A 140 1.66 6.23 4.90
N THR A 141 1.77 5.97 6.21
CA THR A 141 0.67 5.37 6.98
C THR A 141 -0.55 6.28 7.02
N LEU A 142 -0.37 7.60 7.21
CA LEU A 142 -1.47 8.56 7.20
C LEU A 142 -2.17 8.60 5.83
N LEU A 143 -1.41 8.57 4.73
CA LEU A 143 -1.96 8.48 3.37
C LEU A 143 -2.83 7.21 3.22
N TRP A 144 -2.32 6.05 3.65
CA TRP A 144 -3.07 4.80 3.57
C TRP A 144 -4.31 4.80 4.48
N CYS A 145 -4.23 5.40 5.67
CA CYS A 145 -5.38 5.59 6.56
C CYS A 145 -6.46 6.46 5.91
N ILE A 146 -6.09 7.53 5.22
CA ILE A 146 -7.03 8.37 4.45
C ILE A 146 -7.66 7.56 3.32
N LEU A 147 -6.88 6.79 2.56
CA LEU A 147 -7.38 5.99 1.45
C LEU A 147 -8.32 4.87 1.92
N ILE A 148 -8.02 4.22 3.04
CA ILE A 148 -8.89 3.23 3.69
C ILE A 148 -10.16 3.90 4.21
N GLY A 149 -10.01 5.03 4.92
CA GLY A 149 -11.09 5.79 5.53
C GLY A 149 -11.94 6.60 4.53
N SER A 150 -11.51 6.66 3.27
CA SER A 150 -12.07 7.52 2.24
C SER A 150 -13.57 7.33 2.03
N ALA A 151 -14.07 6.09 2.10
CA ALA A 151 -15.50 5.79 2.01
C ALA A 151 -16.33 6.45 3.12
N PHE A 152 -15.75 6.65 4.30
CA PHE A 152 -16.37 7.35 5.44
C PHE A 152 -16.20 8.86 5.35
N LEU A 153 -15.05 9.32 4.82
CA LEU A 153 -14.74 10.73 4.67
C LEU A 153 -15.68 11.45 3.70
N ILE A 154 -16.36 10.76 2.79
CA ILE A 154 -17.36 11.35 1.90
C ILE A 154 -18.62 11.79 2.66
N ASN A 155 -19.01 11.06 3.72
CA ASN A 155 -20.28 11.30 4.44
C ASN A 155 -20.49 12.76 4.90
N PRO A 156 -19.53 13.43 5.58
CA PRO A 156 -19.70 14.82 6.00
C PRO A 156 -19.89 15.80 4.82
N PHE A 157 -19.45 15.47 3.61
CA PHE A 157 -19.61 16.33 2.45
C PHE A 157 -21.01 16.27 1.81
N LYS A 158 -21.85 15.30 2.21
CA LYS A 158 -23.27 15.20 1.78
C LYS A 158 -24.08 16.46 2.08
N ARG A 159 -23.64 17.30 3.02
CA ARG A 159 -24.27 18.58 3.35
C ARG A 159 -23.99 19.71 2.34
N TYR A 160 -22.99 19.54 1.47
CA TYR A 160 -22.49 20.61 0.59
C TYR A 160 -22.59 20.30 -0.90
N ILE A 161 -22.77 19.02 -1.26
CA ILE A 161 -22.85 18.58 -2.66
C ILE A 161 -24.09 17.72 -2.80
N ASP A 162 -24.95 18.09 -3.76
CA ASP A 162 -26.25 17.46 -3.97
C ASP A 162 -26.13 16.06 -4.62
N ASP A 163 -25.10 15.82 -5.43
CA ASP A 163 -24.86 14.54 -6.10
C ASP A 163 -23.39 14.06 -5.97
N PHE A 164 -23.19 12.97 -5.22
CA PHE A 164 -21.89 12.31 -5.05
C PHE A 164 -21.66 11.16 -6.02
N GLN A 165 -22.66 10.79 -6.82
CA GLN A 165 -22.61 9.63 -7.71
C GLN A 165 -21.38 9.57 -8.63
N PRO A 166 -20.85 10.69 -9.20
CA PRO A 166 -19.64 10.62 -10.03
C PRO A 166 -18.34 10.44 -9.23
N VAL A 167 -18.30 10.86 -7.96
CA VAL A 167 -17.08 10.83 -7.12
C VAL A 167 -16.92 9.48 -6.41
N ILE A 168 -18.03 8.83 -6.08
CA ILE A 168 -18.03 7.54 -5.37
C ILE A 168 -17.13 6.52 -6.07
N PRO A 169 -17.27 6.22 -7.39
CA PRO A 169 -16.41 5.24 -8.06
C PRO A 169 -14.92 5.53 -7.95
N LEU A 170 -14.51 6.80 -8.07
CA LEU A 170 -13.11 7.21 -7.93
C LEU A 170 -12.55 6.91 -6.55
N VAL A 171 -13.30 7.28 -5.51
CA VAL A 171 -12.88 7.01 -4.12
C VAL A 171 -12.78 5.51 -3.85
N LEU A 172 -13.70 4.73 -4.41
CA LEU A 172 -13.69 3.28 -4.26
C LEU A 172 -12.51 2.63 -5.01
N HIS A 173 -12.19 3.09 -6.22
CA HIS A 173 -11.05 2.57 -6.99
C HIS A 173 -9.71 2.81 -6.30
N LEU A 174 -9.62 3.87 -5.48
CA LEU A 174 -8.44 4.21 -4.71
C LEU A 174 -8.37 3.49 -3.35
N ASN A 175 -9.50 2.97 -2.84
CA ASN A 175 -9.55 2.33 -1.54
C ASN A 175 -8.99 0.89 -1.62
N PRO A 176 -7.88 0.57 -0.92
CA PRO A 176 -7.25 -0.73 -1.01
C PRO A 176 -8.08 -1.86 -0.40
N LEU A 177 -9.06 -1.57 0.48
CA LEU A 177 -9.90 -2.61 1.09
C LEU A 177 -10.97 -3.15 0.14
N ILE A 178 -11.34 -2.37 -0.88
CA ILE A 178 -12.42 -2.73 -1.80
C ILE A 178 -12.08 -3.94 -2.64
N VAL A 179 -10.79 -4.18 -2.86
CA VAL A 179 -10.34 -5.34 -3.63
C VAL A 179 -10.76 -6.67 -2.97
N VAL A 180 -10.84 -6.73 -1.63
CA VAL A 180 -11.33 -7.92 -0.91
C VAL A 180 -12.82 -8.10 -1.19
N CYS A 181 -13.60 -7.02 -1.16
CA CYS A 181 -15.03 -7.04 -1.47
C CYS A 181 -15.28 -7.46 -2.93
N CYS A 182 -14.43 -7.03 -3.87
CA CYS A 182 -14.53 -7.45 -5.28
C CYS A 182 -14.18 -8.94 -5.49
N LEU A 183 -13.25 -9.50 -4.72
CA LEU A 183 -12.82 -10.90 -4.84
C LEU A 183 -13.74 -11.89 -4.13
N PHE A 184 -14.29 -11.46 -3.00
CA PHE A 184 -15.28 -12.21 -2.24
C PHE A 184 -16.67 -11.68 -2.58
N GLU A 185 -17.11 -11.98 -3.82
CA GLU A 185 -18.48 -11.69 -4.30
C GLU A 185 -19.50 -12.12 -3.23
N GLY A 186 -20.33 -11.18 -2.75
CA GLY A 186 -21.27 -11.40 -1.65
C GLY A 186 -20.89 -10.71 -0.34
N PHE A 187 -19.67 -10.16 -0.24
CA PHE A 187 -19.23 -9.40 0.91
C PHE A 187 -19.10 -7.90 0.60
N ASP A 188 -19.97 -7.11 1.24
CA ASP A 188 -19.92 -5.66 1.18
C ASP A 188 -19.87 -5.12 2.62
N ILE A 189 -18.65 -4.91 3.12
CA ILE A 189 -18.41 -4.27 4.44
C ILE A 189 -19.20 -2.96 4.52
N PHE A 190 -19.25 -2.21 3.41
CA PHE A 190 -19.93 -0.92 3.34
C PHE A 190 -21.45 -1.06 3.29
N ARG A 191 -21.98 -2.27 3.05
CA ARG A 191 -23.40 -2.60 3.22
C ARG A 191 -23.76 -3.22 4.57
N ASN A 192 -22.85 -3.25 5.54
CA ASN A 192 -23.23 -3.65 6.88
C ASN A 192 -24.19 -2.60 7.49
N PRO A 193 -25.35 -3.00 8.06
CA PRO A 193 -26.27 -2.06 8.70
C PRO A 193 -25.64 -1.16 9.75
N ALA A 194 -24.61 -1.64 10.45
CA ALA A 194 -23.87 -0.83 11.42
C ALA A 194 -23.01 0.28 10.79
N LEU A 195 -22.73 0.21 9.49
CA LEU A 195 -21.95 1.18 8.72
C LEU A 195 -22.79 2.01 7.74
N TYR A 196 -24.09 1.71 7.63
CA TYR A 196 -25.03 2.43 6.77
C TYR A 196 -25.24 3.89 7.16
N ASP A 197 -25.27 4.20 8.46
CA ASP A 197 -25.38 5.60 8.93
C ASP A 197 -24.06 6.37 8.74
N LEU A 198 -22.94 5.64 8.63
CA LEU A 198 -21.59 6.19 8.56
C LEU A 198 -21.07 6.33 7.13
N THR A 199 -21.71 5.68 6.16
CA THR A 199 -21.32 5.71 4.75
C THR A 199 -22.48 6.21 3.89
N PRO A 200 -22.25 7.17 2.98
CA PRO A 200 -23.31 7.67 2.09
C PRO A 200 -23.70 6.63 1.01
N VAL A 201 -23.11 5.44 1.04
CA VAL A 201 -23.18 4.38 0.01
C VAL A 201 -24.59 3.80 -0.13
N THR A 202 -25.42 3.90 0.90
CA THR A 202 -26.80 3.39 0.90
C THR A 202 -27.76 4.07 -0.06
N SER A 203 -27.55 5.35 -0.38
CA SER A 203 -28.46 6.11 -1.27
C SER A 203 -28.11 6.02 -2.75
N TYR A 204 -26.99 5.38 -3.12
CA TYR A 204 -26.50 5.34 -4.49
C TYR A 204 -26.51 3.91 -5.02
N ALA A 205 -26.88 3.75 -6.31
CA ALA A 205 -26.82 2.47 -7.01
C ALA A 205 -25.35 2.02 -7.12
N TYR A 206 -24.90 1.30 -6.10
CA TYR A 206 -23.51 0.96 -5.88
C TYR A 206 -23.14 -0.32 -6.63
N MET A 207 -22.25 -0.19 -7.62
CA MET A 207 -21.54 -1.32 -8.21
C MET A 207 -20.07 -1.22 -7.86
N PHE A 208 -19.54 -2.27 -7.24
CA PHE A 208 -18.10 -2.43 -7.06
C PHE A 208 -17.38 -2.37 -8.42
N PRO A 209 -16.14 -1.85 -8.46
CA PRO A 209 -15.32 -1.91 -9.67
C PRO A 209 -15.21 -3.33 -10.18
N LYS A 210 -15.89 -3.60 -11.30
CA LYS A 210 -15.59 -4.72 -12.17
C LYS A 210 -14.77 -4.14 -13.31
N PRO A 211 -13.46 -4.45 -13.41
CA PRO A 211 -12.74 -5.54 -12.74
C PRO A 211 -11.87 -5.15 -11.52
N TRP A 212 -11.64 -6.11 -10.61
CA TRP A 212 -10.87 -5.95 -9.36
C TRP A 212 -9.44 -5.44 -9.55
N TYR A 213 -8.83 -5.73 -10.70
CA TYR A 213 -7.45 -5.32 -10.98
C TYR A 213 -7.28 -3.82 -11.17
N LEU A 214 -8.36 -3.06 -11.41
CA LEU A 214 -8.30 -1.59 -11.49
C LEU A 214 -7.74 -0.96 -10.21
N VAL A 215 -8.09 -1.52 -9.05
CA VAL A 215 -7.55 -1.05 -7.76
C VAL A 215 -6.04 -1.25 -7.72
N GLY A 216 -5.55 -2.41 -8.18
CA GLY A 216 -4.12 -2.69 -8.30
C GLY A 216 -3.39 -1.74 -9.24
N VAL A 217 -4.01 -1.39 -10.37
CA VAL A 217 -3.44 -0.41 -11.33
C VAL A 217 -3.26 0.95 -10.68
N TRP A 218 -4.26 1.45 -9.95
CA TRP A 218 -4.13 2.73 -9.24
C TRP A 218 -3.01 2.71 -8.19
N GLN A 219 -2.84 1.60 -7.46
CA GLN A 219 -1.74 1.47 -6.52
C GLN A 219 -0.36 1.44 -7.21
N LEU A 220 -0.26 0.82 -8.38
CA LEU A 220 0.95 0.89 -9.20
C LEU A 220 1.22 2.31 -9.71
N VAL A 221 0.19 3.08 -10.07
CA VAL A 221 0.35 4.49 -10.48
C VAL A 221 0.89 5.33 -9.33
N ILE A 222 0.29 5.23 -8.14
CA ILE A 222 0.75 5.94 -6.93
C ILE A 222 2.19 5.56 -6.60
N GLY A 223 2.48 4.25 -6.52
CA GLY A 223 3.81 3.74 -6.22
C GLY A 223 4.84 4.14 -7.28
N GLY A 224 4.47 4.09 -8.56
CA GLY A 224 5.30 4.51 -9.68
C GLY A 224 5.66 5.99 -9.62
N CYS A 225 4.69 6.87 -9.36
CA CYS A 225 4.92 8.30 -9.17
C CYS A 225 5.89 8.56 -8.00
N CYS A 226 5.69 7.93 -6.84
CA CYS A 226 6.57 8.07 -5.68
C CYS A 226 7.98 7.53 -5.96
N PHE A 227 8.10 6.39 -6.64
CA PHE A 227 9.38 5.83 -7.05
C PHE A 227 10.14 6.77 -7.98
N LEU A 228 9.47 7.29 -9.01
CA LEU A 228 10.06 8.25 -9.96
C LEU A 228 10.48 9.54 -9.24
N GLY A 229 9.66 10.05 -8.32
CA GLY A 229 10.01 11.20 -7.49
C GLY A 229 11.26 10.96 -6.63
N THR A 230 11.34 9.78 -6.01
CA THR A 230 12.52 9.35 -5.23
C THR A 230 13.76 9.29 -6.12
N TRP A 231 13.64 8.69 -7.31
CA TRP A 231 14.73 8.59 -8.28
C TRP A 231 15.22 9.97 -8.74
N GLN A 232 14.31 10.90 -9.05
CA GLN A 232 14.65 12.27 -9.41
C GLN A 232 15.41 12.98 -8.27
N MET A 233 14.95 12.86 -7.02
CA MET A 233 15.63 13.46 -5.87
C MET A 233 17.03 12.88 -5.64
N CYS A 234 17.20 11.56 -5.78
CA CYS A 234 18.52 10.92 -5.70
C CYS A 234 19.43 11.38 -6.84
N ARG A 235 18.90 11.53 -8.06
CA ARG A 235 19.66 12.01 -9.21
C ARG A 235 20.14 13.45 -9.01
N SER A 236 19.28 14.38 -8.59
CA SER A 236 19.67 15.78 -8.40
C SER A 236 20.78 15.96 -7.36
N ARG A 237 20.82 15.13 -6.31
CA ARG A 237 21.88 15.17 -5.29
C ARG A 237 23.24 14.70 -5.80
N ALA A 238 23.28 13.80 -6.78
CA ALA A 238 24.52 13.32 -7.39
C ALA A 238 25.18 14.35 -8.33
N TYR A 239 24.46 15.40 -8.75
CA TYR A 239 25.01 16.49 -9.57
C TYR A 239 25.54 17.67 -8.74
N ILE A 240 25.22 17.74 -7.44
CA ILE A 240 25.60 18.84 -6.53
C ILE A 240 26.83 18.46 -5.68
N ALA A 241 27.12 17.16 -5.55
CA ALA A 241 28.31 16.63 -4.88
C ALA A 241 29.46 16.46 -5.88
#